data_AF-A0A956K436-F1
#
_entry.id   AF-A0A956K436-F1
#
_cell.length_a   1.000
_cell.length_b   1.000
_cell.length_c   1.000
_cell.angle_alpha   90.00
_cell.angle_beta   90.00
_cell.angle_gamma   90.00
#
_symmetry.space_group_name_H-M   'P 1'
#
loop_
_entity.id
_entity.type
_entity.pdbx_description
1 polymer ?
#
loop_
_entity_poly.entity_id
_entity_poly.type
_entity_poly.pdbx_seq_one_letter_code
_entity_poly.pdbx_strand_id
1 'polypeptide(L)'
;MAGLGLLALSLVLPGCGGSLVRLAKRGDWEAVAREGRAMKAPPRDRAARAFAQALVELGEVDEARAVLLRDFRKGGHEASLLALADLERSLGLTGMATAHYVRLASLDLDDVQTAASAPEVCVLLEARARAEARLDQALAADLDMRRMALVCPDAIGEAQRDFMASLRPAAEAEARAQRTLAPLEPSAPERAVLEQALDERLQVARRRNPRAVMNLAAAEGMQLSPEDVAMLLAAEFTGGLGPGMVSSRRLSSWIGSSDPQAVVKAIEGLPAGVREYALLRLSGVRGDDIDAGARQGWIVTAMATLDGEGPQEAAKAWRVAAVAGDLSGAEFALTTNLRDLIPPVEPTPAGTGEVPKPMGTGSPWALRVPVDRRSFDLLLTLARLLELRGDAALALTLRRKVIVEGYEAGLAQVAAAAAEEVRRQLVLGHPLQALAIAEVVPGPLTEEVLPVVASARELMRAAGVADDGDADGTVVRQALGESWFAGWDPRLAGAGQGLSLSLGSGDRSDDRCPALEHWIDPGPESVDALKAAGLDPQRARAGLEAAFAGLGTPEAAAALAGVIESDLALSCSGPVVVPLLFEALADGTLATLDERLIQA
;
A
#
# COMPACT_ATOMS: atom_id res chain seq x y z
N MET A 1 2.46 -54.49 56.16
CA MET A 1 1.68 -54.53 54.91
C MET A 1 0.92 -53.23 54.79
N ALA A 2 1.47 -52.32 54.01
CA ALA A 2 0.96 -50.98 53.77
C ALA A 2 0.20 -50.95 52.44
N GLY A 3 -0.87 -50.15 52.37
CA GLY A 3 -1.65 -49.95 51.16
C GLY A 3 -2.65 -48.82 51.37
N LEU A 4 -2.15 -47.60 51.52
CA LEU A 4 -2.95 -46.38 51.50
C LEU A 4 -3.42 -46.13 50.06
N GLY A 5 -4.74 -46.24 49.84
CA GLY A 5 -5.38 -45.88 48.59
C GLY A 5 -5.38 -44.37 48.40
N LEU A 6 -4.59 -43.90 47.42
CA LEU A 6 -4.65 -42.53 46.91
C LEU A 6 -5.87 -42.41 45.98
N LEU A 7 -6.89 -41.71 46.49
CA LEU A 7 -7.96 -41.11 45.69
C LEU A 7 -7.32 -40.07 44.76
N ALA A 8 -7.23 -40.40 43.47
CA ALA A 8 -6.86 -39.48 42.42
C ALA A 8 -8.01 -38.47 42.22
N LEU A 9 -7.95 -37.32 42.91
CA LEU A 9 -8.67 -36.13 42.48
C LEU A 9 -8.03 -35.64 41.18
N SER A 10 -8.76 -35.81 40.08
CA SER A 10 -8.49 -35.20 38.78
C SER A 10 -8.55 -33.68 38.92
N LEU A 11 -7.42 -33.06 39.24
CA LEU A 11 -7.22 -31.62 39.15
C LEU A 11 -7.34 -31.19 37.68
N VAL A 12 -8.52 -30.70 37.32
CA VAL A 12 -8.73 -29.89 36.12
C VAL A 12 -7.93 -28.60 36.31
N LEU A 13 -6.70 -28.58 35.80
CA LEU A 13 -5.92 -27.35 35.67
C LEU A 13 -6.74 -26.36 34.82
N PRO A 14 -7.04 -25.15 35.31
CA PRO A 14 -7.77 -24.17 34.53
C PRO A 14 -6.88 -23.76 33.35
N GLY A 15 -7.32 -24.07 32.13
CA GLY A 15 -6.61 -23.67 30.92
C GLY A 15 -6.39 -22.16 30.88
N CYS A 16 -5.28 -21.74 30.26
CA CYS A 16 -4.95 -20.35 29.99
C CYS A 16 -6.17 -19.64 29.35
N GLY A 17 -6.85 -18.76 30.10
CA GLY A 17 -8.03 -18.03 29.65
C GLY A 17 -9.32 -18.22 30.48
N GLY A 18 -9.36 -19.19 31.40
CA GLY A 18 -10.51 -19.40 32.27
C GLY A 18 -10.76 -18.28 33.30
N SER A 19 -9.78 -17.42 33.59
CA SER A 19 -9.96 -16.23 34.41
C SER A 19 -10.79 -15.16 33.68
N LEU A 20 -10.43 -14.85 32.43
CA LEU A 20 -11.10 -13.85 31.59
C LEU A 20 -12.61 -14.13 31.45
N VAL A 21 -12.98 -15.38 31.16
CA VAL A 21 -14.39 -15.77 31.03
C VAL A 21 -15.16 -15.60 32.36
N ARG A 22 -14.51 -15.87 33.50
CA ARG A 22 -15.15 -15.70 34.81
C ARG A 22 -15.31 -14.23 35.20
N LEU A 23 -14.34 -13.39 34.87
CA LEU A 23 -14.41 -11.94 35.10
C LEU A 23 -15.47 -11.30 34.21
N ALA A 24 -15.52 -11.67 32.93
CA ALA A 24 -16.55 -11.23 31.99
C ALA A 24 -17.96 -11.58 32.49
N LYS A 25 -18.17 -12.80 33.00
CA LYS A 25 -19.46 -13.21 33.59
C LYS A 25 -19.88 -12.39 34.82
N ARG A 26 -18.94 -11.70 35.49
CA ARG A 26 -19.23 -10.80 36.61
C ARG A 26 -19.38 -9.34 36.19
N GLY A 27 -19.20 -9.03 34.90
CA GLY A 27 -19.23 -7.67 34.37
C GLY A 27 -17.99 -6.84 34.74
N ASP A 28 -16.89 -7.47 35.14
CA ASP A 28 -15.65 -6.77 35.50
C ASP A 28 -14.78 -6.52 34.25
N TRP A 29 -15.26 -5.64 33.36
CA TRP A 29 -14.70 -5.43 32.03
C TRP A 29 -13.28 -4.86 32.07
N GLU A 30 -12.99 -3.94 32.99
CA GLU A 30 -11.64 -3.40 33.18
C GLU A 30 -10.64 -4.48 33.59
N ALA A 31 -11.03 -5.41 34.48
CA ALA A 31 -10.17 -6.52 34.88
C ALA A 31 -9.95 -7.50 33.72
N VAL A 32 -10.98 -7.79 32.93
CA VAL A 32 -10.84 -8.63 31.72
C VAL A 32 -9.86 -7.99 30.75
N ALA A 33 -9.99 -6.69 30.48
CA ALA A 33 -9.13 -6.00 29.52
C ALA A 33 -7.67 -5.95 29.99
N ARG A 34 -7.44 -5.60 31.26
CA ARG A 34 -6.11 -5.58 31.88
C ARG A 34 -5.46 -6.96 31.87
N GLU A 35 -6.17 -8.01 32.26
CA GLU A 35 -5.64 -9.37 32.23
C GLU A 35 -5.39 -9.84 30.79
N GLY A 36 -6.30 -9.54 29.86
CA GLY A 36 -6.19 -9.91 28.44
C GLY A 36 -4.94 -9.33 27.76
N ARG A 37 -4.64 -8.04 28.01
CA ARG A 37 -3.42 -7.37 27.50
C ARG A 37 -2.15 -7.89 28.17
N ALA A 38 -2.22 -8.30 29.43
CA ALA A 38 -1.08 -8.83 30.18
C ALA A 38 -0.72 -10.28 29.82
N MET A 39 -1.54 -10.98 29.03
CA MET A 39 -1.25 -12.37 28.65
C MET A 39 -0.07 -12.43 27.67
N LYS A 40 0.95 -13.25 28.01
CA LYS A 40 2.11 -13.52 27.13
C LYS A 40 1.72 -14.11 25.77
N ALA A 41 0.66 -14.91 25.73
CA ALA A 41 0.06 -15.41 24.51
C ALA A 41 -1.32 -14.77 24.34
N PRO A 42 -1.70 -14.32 23.13
CA PRO A 42 -3.01 -13.74 22.90
C PRO A 42 -4.14 -14.66 23.39
N PRO A 43 -5.20 -14.11 24.01
CA PRO A 43 -6.39 -14.88 24.36
C PRO A 43 -6.95 -15.64 23.15
N ARG A 44 -7.51 -16.83 23.38
CA ARG A 44 -8.10 -17.68 22.33
C ARG A 44 -9.51 -18.14 22.66
N ASP A 45 -10.29 -18.48 21.63
CA ASP A 45 -11.63 -19.05 21.73
C ASP A 45 -12.54 -18.24 22.70
N ARG A 46 -13.15 -18.86 23.72
CA ARG A 46 -14.06 -18.17 24.65
C ARG A 46 -13.37 -17.03 25.40
N ALA A 47 -12.07 -17.14 25.64
CA ALA A 47 -11.31 -16.09 26.31
C ALA A 47 -11.05 -14.90 25.38
N ALA A 48 -10.82 -15.15 24.07
CA ALA A 48 -10.75 -14.08 23.07
C ALA A 48 -12.08 -13.34 22.93
N ARG A 49 -13.20 -14.07 22.88
CA ARG A 49 -14.53 -13.45 22.82
C ARG A 49 -14.89 -12.67 24.09
N ALA A 50 -14.53 -13.19 25.26
CA ALA A 50 -14.70 -12.46 26.53
C ALA A 50 -13.85 -11.18 26.57
N PHE A 51 -12.62 -11.24 26.06
CA PHE A 51 -11.74 -10.07 25.96
C PHE A 51 -12.27 -9.05 24.95
N ALA A 52 -12.69 -9.49 23.76
CA ALA A 52 -13.31 -8.63 22.77
C ALA A 52 -14.58 -7.95 23.29
N GLN A 53 -15.46 -8.67 24.01
CA GLN A 53 -16.62 -8.07 24.65
C GLN A 53 -16.21 -6.98 25.64
N ALA A 54 -15.21 -7.25 26.50
CA ALA A 54 -14.72 -6.25 27.44
C ALA A 54 -14.20 -4.99 26.73
N LEU A 55 -13.50 -5.14 25.60
CA LEU A 55 -13.04 -4.01 24.77
C LEU A 55 -14.21 -3.21 24.19
N VAL A 56 -15.27 -3.87 23.71
CA VAL A 56 -16.50 -3.20 23.25
C VAL A 56 -17.15 -2.37 24.36
N GLU A 57 -17.28 -2.94 25.56
CA GLU A 57 -17.86 -2.25 26.73
C GLU A 57 -17.02 -1.04 27.19
N LEU A 58 -15.71 -1.05 26.89
CA LEU A 58 -14.79 0.04 27.17
C LEU A 58 -14.68 1.06 26.01
N GLY A 59 -15.42 0.87 24.92
CA GLY A 59 -15.38 1.74 23.74
C GLY A 59 -14.20 1.47 22.79
N GLU A 60 -13.42 0.42 23.02
CA GLU A 60 -12.23 0.06 22.25
C GLU A 60 -12.58 -0.92 21.11
N VAL A 61 -13.50 -0.49 20.25
CA VAL A 61 -14.19 -1.34 19.27
C VAL A 61 -13.25 -1.90 18.20
N ASP A 62 -12.27 -1.12 17.72
CA ASP A 62 -11.32 -1.58 16.71
C ASP A 62 -10.36 -2.65 17.24
N GLU A 63 -9.93 -2.52 18.50
CA GLU A 63 -9.14 -3.56 19.17
C GLU A 63 -9.98 -4.84 19.33
N ALA A 64 -11.28 -4.72 19.66
CA ALA A 64 -12.19 -5.86 19.74
C ALA A 64 -12.31 -6.60 18.41
N ARG A 65 -12.51 -5.86 17.30
CA ARG A 65 -12.56 -6.42 15.94
C ARG A 65 -11.26 -7.15 15.60
N ALA A 66 -10.10 -6.54 15.89
CA ALA A 66 -8.79 -7.14 15.64
C ALA A 66 -8.56 -8.43 16.46
N VAL A 67 -9.01 -8.47 17.72
CA VAL A 67 -8.93 -9.67 18.57
C VAL A 67 -9.72 -10.82 17.97
N LEU A 68 -10.98 -10.58 17.58
CA LEU A 68 -11.86 -11.60 17.01
C LEU A 68 -11.34 -12.11 15.66
N LEU A 69 -10.92 -11.21 14.78
CA LEU A 69 -10.35 -11.57 13.48
C LEU A 69 -9.06 -12.38 13.64
N ARG A 70 -8.17 -11.99 14.57
CA ARG A 70 -6.94 -12.73 14.85
C ARG A 70 -7.22 -14.13 15.39
N ASP A 71 -8.19 -14.27 16.29
CA ASP A 71 -8.58 -15.56 16.87
C ASP A 71 -9.11 -16.50 15.78
N PHE A 72 -9.94 -15.99 14.87
CA PHE A 72 -10.38 -16.76 13.70
C PHE A 72 -9.21 -17.12 12.78
N ARG A 73 -8.39 -16.15 12.35
CA ARG A 73 -7.31 -16.39 11.37
C ARG A 73 -6.22 -17.34 11.87
N LYS A 74 -5.90 -17.32 13.16
CA LYS A 74 -4.83 -18.16 13.75
C LYS A 74 -5.36 -19.44 14.39
N GLY A 75 -6.57 -19.43 14.92
CA GLY A 75 -7.16 -20.54 15.67
C GLY A 75 -8.24 -21.31 14.90
N GLY A 76 -8.75 -20.77 13.79
CA GLY A 76 -9.87 -21.35 13.05
C GLY A 76 -11.20 -21.30 13.81
N HIS A 77 -11.34 -20.41 14.79
CA HIS A 77 -12.51 -20.37 15.66
C HIS A 77 -13.70 -19.64 15.00
N GLU A 78 -14.59 -20.41 14.38
CA GLU A 78 -15.80 -19.93 13.68
C GLU A 78 -16.73 -19.09 14.57
N ALA A 79 -16.92 -19.47 15.83
CA ALA A 79 -17.66 -18.67 16.80
C ALA A 79 -17.08 -17.25 17.02
N SER A 80 -15.78 -17.05 16.81
CA SER A 80 -15.15 -15.73 16.87
C SER A 80 -15.37 -14.92 15.58
N LEU A 81 -15.50 -15.59 14.44
CA LEU A 81 -15.94 -14.96 13.18
C LEU A 81 -17.42 -14.55 13.24
N LEU A 82 -18.28 -15.38 13.83
CA LEU A 82 -19.68 -15.03 14.08
C LEU A 82 -19.80 -13.79 14.98
N ALA A 83 -19.07 -13.78 16.09
CA ALA A 83 -19.04 -12.64 17.01
C ALA A 83 -18.49 -11.36 16.34
N LEU A 84 -17.52 -11.49 15.41
CA LEU A 84 -17.02 -10.37 14.63
C LEU A 84 -18.09 -9.82 13.69
N ALA A 85 -18.79 -10.70 12.96
CA ALA A 85 -19.86 -10.31 12.05
C ALA A 85 -21.03 -9.63 12.78
N ASP A 86 -21.43 -10.16 13.94
CA ASP A 86 -22.47 -9.56 14.79
C ASP A 86 -22.06 -8.18 15.31
N LEU A 87 -20.80 -8.03 15.73
CA LEU A 87 -20.25 -6.74 16.15
C LEU A 87 -20.27 -5.73 15.00
N GLU A 88 -19.72 -6.09 13.84
CA GLU A 88 -19.68 -5.22 12.66
C GLU A 88 -21.08 -4.83 12.19
N ARG A 89 -22.04 -5.76 12.22
CA ARG A 89 -23.46 -5.47 11.94
C ARG A 89 -24.01 -4.45 12.93
N SER A 90 -23.74 -4.60 14.23
CA SER A 90 -24.22 -3.66 15.26
C SER A 90 -23.62 -2.26 15.11
N LEU A 91 -22.45 -2.15 14.49
CA LEU A 91 -21.80 -0.89 14.15
C LEU A 91 -22.32 -0.29 12.84
N GLY A 92 -23.11 -1.02 12.05
CA GLY A 92 -23.55 -0.61 10.71
C GLY A 92 -22.48 -0.81 9.63
N LEU A 93 -21.45 -1.64 9.89
CA LEU A 93 -20.44 -2.06 8.91
C LEU A 93 -20.99 -3.24 8.09
N THR A 94 -22.11 -3.00 7.41
CA THR A 94 -22.95 -4.06 6.83
C THR A 94 -22.27 -4.84 5.71
N GLY A 95 -21.38 -4.21 4.94
CA GLY A 95 -20.58 -4.88 3.91
C GLY A 95 -19.64 -5.93 4.51
N MET A 96 -18.84 -5.53 5.50
CA MET A 96 -17.92 -6.42 6.21
C MET A 96 -18.65 -7.53 6.97
N ALA A 97 -19.72 -7.18 7.69
CA ALA A 97 -20.54 -8.15 8.40
C ALA A 97 -21.09 -9.21 7.44
N THR A 98 -21.67 -8.79 6.31
CA THR A 98 -22.21 -9.71 5.29
C THR A 98 -21.12 -10.60 4.69
N ALA A 99 -19.93 -10.06 4.41
CA ALA A 99 -18.80 -10.85 3.92
C ALA A 99 -18.37 -11.92 4.93
N HIS A 100 -18.34 -11.60 6.23
CA HIS A 100 -18.03 -12.56 7.28
C HIS A 100 -19.14 -13.62 7.47
N TYR A 101 -20.42 -13.25 7.41
CA TYR A 101 -21.51 -14.24 7.43
C TYR A 101 -21.48 -15.18 6.22
N VAL A 102 -21.24 -14.65 5.01
CA VAL A 102 -21.07 -15.46 3.79
C VAL A 102 -19.91 -16.44 3.93
N ARG A 103 -18.80 -15.99 4.50
CA ARG A 103 -17.64 -16.85 4.78
C ARG A 103 -17.99 -17.93 5.79
N LEU A 104 -18.66 -17.57 6.88
CA LEU A 104 -19.08 -18.50 7.92
C LEU A 104 -20.03 -19.57 7.36
N ALA A 105 -21.06 -19.18 6.59
CA ALA A 105 -21.98 -20.11 5.96
C ALA A 105 -21.32 -21.07 4.94
N SER A 106 -20.12 -20.71 4.45
CA SER A 106 -19.33 -21.57 3.57
C SER A 106 -18.42 -22.54 4.34
N LEU A 107 -18.17 -22.28 5.63
CA LEU A 107 -17.36 -23.11 6.52
C LEU A 107 -18.23 -24.05 7.35
N ASP A 108 -19.22 -23.48 8.05
CA ASP A 108 -20.21 -24.19 8.86
C ASP A 108 -21.56 -23.47 8.75
N LEU A 109 -22.51 -24.13 8.10
CA LEU A 109 -23.87 -23.61 7.90
C LEU A 109 -24.68 -23.61 9.21
N ASP A 110 -24.46 -24.60 10.08
CA ASP A 110 -25.25 -24.81 11.29
C ASP A 110 -25.00 -23.66 12.30
N ASP A 111 -23.76 -23.17 12.36
CA ASP A 111 -23.35 -22.03 13.18
C ASP A 111 -24.10 -20.74 12.81
N VAL A 112 -24.37 -20.52 11.52
CA VAL A 112 -25.15 -19.35 11.06
C VAL A 112 -26.65 -19.59 11.25
N GLN A 113 -27.14 -20.78 10.94
CA GLN A 113 -28.57 -21.11 10.98
C GLN A 113 -29.13 -21.09 12.41
N THR A 114 -28.33 -21.48 13.40
CA THR A 114 -28.74 -21.52 14.81
C THR A 114 -28.41 -20.24 15.59
N ALA A 115 -27.68 -19.31 14.97
CA ALA A 115 -27.36 -18.02 15.57
C ALA A 115 -28.63 -17.20 15.84
N ALA A 116 -28.63 -16.45 16.94
CA ALA A 116 -29.71 -15.51 17.24
C ALA A 116 -29.89 -14.44 16.16
N SER A 117 -28.82 -14.15 15.40
CA SER A 117 -28.79 -13.18 14.29
C SER A 117 -29.22 -13.76 12.94
N ALA A 118 -29.63 -15.04 12.86
CA ALA A 118 -30.02 -15.67 11.60
C ALA A 118 -31.07 -14.87 10.79
N PRO A 119 -32.13 -14.30 11.40
CA PRO A 119 -33.09 -13.46 10.66
C PRO A 119 -32.42 -12.24 10.01
N GLU A 120 -31.55 -11.54 10.74
CA GLU A 120 -30.84 -10.36 10.24
C GLU A 120 -29.80 -10.72 9.16
N VAL A 121 -29.15 -11.88 9.28
CA VAL A 121 -28.24 -12.40 8.25
C VAL A 121 -28.98 -12.59 6.94
N CYS A 122 -30.19 -13.14 6.98
CA CYS A 122 -30.98 -13.38 5.78
C CYS A 122 -31.49 -12.09 5.13
N VAL A 123 -31.80 -11.06 5.92
CA VAL A 123 -32.08 -9.71 5.40
C VAL A 123 -30.85 -9.13 4.69
N LEU A 124 -29.66 -9.29 5.26
CA LEU A 124 -28.41 -8.81 4.65
C LEU A 124 -28.07 -9.56 3.35
N LEU A 125 -28.22 -10.89 3.34
CA LEU A 125 -27.99 -11.69 2.13
C LEU A 125 -28.96 -11.33 1.01
N GLU A 126 -30.24 -11.11 1.31
CA GLU A 126 -31.21 -10.67 0.30
C GLU A 126 -30.86 -9.27 -0.22
N ALA A 127 -30.55 -8.33 0.67
CA ALA A 127 -30.18 -6.96 0.30
C ALA A 127 -28.92 -6.94 -0.58
N ARG A 128 -27.89 -7.72 -0.21
CA ARG A 128 -26.66 -7.85 -0.99
C ARG A 128 -26.91 -8.52 -2.34
N ALA A 129 -27.69 -9.60 -2.42
CA ALA A 129 -28.02 -10.23 -3.69
C ALA A 129 -28.74 -9.27 -4.66
N ARG A 130 -29.60 -8.39 -4.13
CA ARG A 130 -30.26 -7.35 -4.93
C ARG A 130 -29.30 -6.27 -5.42
N ALA A 131 -28.34 -5.86 -4.57
CA ALA A 131 -27.28 -4.93 -4.97
C ALA A 131 -26.38 -5.55 -6.04
N GLU A 132 -25.89 -6.78 -5.83
CA GLU A 132 -25.06 -7.52 -6.80
C GLU A 132 -25.77 -7.75 -8.14
N ALA A 133 -27.07 -8.08 -8.13
CA ALA A 133 -27.85 -8.23 -9.35
C ALA A 133 -27.94 -6.94 -10.18
N ARG A 134 -28.02 -5.76 -9.54
CA ARG A 134 -27.99 -4.46 -10.24
C ARG A 134 -26.63 -4.15 -10.85
N LEU A 135 -25.57 -4.71 -10.27
CA LEU A 135 -24.19 -4.57 -10.76
C LEU A 135 -23.86 -5.62 -11.84
N ASP A 136 -24.86 -6.35 -12.34
CA ASP A 136 -24.74 -7.53 -13.22
C ASP A 136 -23.83 -8.64 -12.68
N GLN A 137 -23.67 -8.73 -11.35
CA GLN A 137 -22.96 -9.82 -10.68
C GLN A 137 -23.94 -10.97 -10.42
N ALA A 138 -24.53 -11.51 -11.48
CA ALA A 138 -25.63 -12.47 -11.40
C ALA A 138 -25.24 -13.76 -10.67
N LEU A 139 -23.99 -14.23 -10.82
CA LEU A 139 -23.49 -15.39 -10.10
C LEU A 139 -23.38 -15.15 -8.60
N ALA A 140 -22.86 -13.99 -8.19
CA ALA A 140 -22.74 -13.64 -6.78
C ALA A 140 -24.14 -13.54 -6.12
N ALA A 141 -25.07 -12.85 -6.80
CA ALA A 141 -26.45 -12.72 -6.37
C ALA A 141 -27.17 -14.07 -6.23
N ASP A 142 -27.00 -14.98 -7.20
CA ASP A 142 -27.58 -16.33 -7.13
C ASP A 142 -26.99 -17.15 -5.97
N LEU A 143 -25.69 -17.03 -5.70
CA LEU A 143 -25.04 -17.70 -4.58
C LEU A 143 -25.56 -17.19 -3.23
N ASP A 144 -25.75 -15.88 -3.07
CA ASP A 144 -26.27 -15.30 -1.83
C ASP A 144 -27.73 -15.69 -1.58
N MET A 145 -28.58 -15.72 -2.62
CA MET A 145 -29.94 -16.22 -2.48
C MET A 145 -29.99 -17.72 -2.16
N ARG A 146 -29.07 -18.53 -2.69
CA ARG A 146 -28.96 -19.95 -2.31
C ARG A 146 -28.51 -20.13 -0.86
N ARG A 147 -27.56 -19.31 -0.39
CA ARG A 147 -27.17 -19.28 1.03
C ARG A 147 -28.35 -18.91 1.91
N MET A 148 -29.09 -17.87 1.54
CA MET A 148 -30.31 -17.47 2.25
C MET A 148 -31.32 -18.63 2.32
N ALA A 149 -31.51 -19.37 1.23
CA ALA A 149 -32.42 -20.53 1.21
C ALA A 149 -31.97 -21.69 2.12
N LEU A 150 -30.66 -21.79 2.40
CA LEU A 150 -30.10 -22.78 3.33
C LEU A 150 -30.18 -22.29 4.79
N VAL A 151 -29.83 -21.03 5.05
CA VAL A 151 -29.78 -20.44 6.39
C VAL A 151 -31.20 -20.15 6.92
N CYS A 152 -32.08 -19.61 6.09
CA CYS A 152 -33.46 -19.26 6.45
C CYS A 152 -34.46 -19.76 5.39
N PRO A 153 -34.74 -21.07 5.33
CA PRO A 153 -35.68 -21.62 4.36
C PRO A 153 -37.08 -21.00 4.45
N ASP A 154 -37.52 -20.65 5.67
CA ASP A 154 -38.83 -20.03 5.91
C ASP A 154 -38.95 -18.60 5.37
N ALA A 155 -37.81 -17.92 5.12
CA ALA A 155 -37.79 -16.59 4.52
C ALA A 155 -37.95 -16.62 2.98
N ILE A 156 -37.92 -17.79 2.35
CA ILE A 156 -38.04 -17.95 0.90
C ILE A 156 -39.51 -18.01 0.48
N GLY A 157 -40.07 -16.81 0.25
CA GLY A 157 -41.40 -16.61 -0.32
C GLY A 157 -41.45 -16.74 -1.84
N GLU A 158 -42.63 -16.43 -2.40
CA GLU A 158 -42.85 -16.42 -3.86
C GLU A 158 -41.95 -15.38 -4.56
N ALA A 159 -41.87 -14.15 -4.03
CA ALA A 159 -41.04 -13.09 -4.59
C ALA A 159 -39.54 -13.45 -4.62
N GLN A 160 -39.02 -14.10 -3.59
CA GLN A 160 -37.63 -14.56 -3.55
C GLN A 160 -37.39 -15.69 -4.56
N ARG A 161 -38.34 -16.63 -4.70
CA ARG A 161 -38.25 -17.70 -5.71
C ARG A 161 -38.24 -17.14 -7.13
N ASP A 162 -39.07 -16.14 -7.41
CA ASP A 162 -39.11 -15.48 -8.72
C ASP A 162 -37.81 -14.73 -8.99
N PHE A 163 -37.27 -14.03 -7.99
CA PHE A 163 -35.97 -13.37 -8.10
C PHE A 163 -34.85 -14.38 -8.39
N MET A 164 -34.77 -15.48 -7.64
CA MET A 164 -33.81 -16.57 -7.89
C MET A 164 -33.98 -17.22 -9.26
N ALA A 165 -35.20 -17.32 -9.78
CA ALA A 165 -35.45 -17.84 -11.12
C ALA A 165 -34.95 -16.86 -12.20
N SER A 166 -35.12 -15.55 -11.97
CA SER A 166 -34.66 -14.50 -12.89
C SER A 166 -33.13 -14.41 -13.02
N LEU A 167 -32.39 -14.68 -11.94
CA LEU A 167 -30.92 -14.63 -11.93
C LEU A 167 -30.26 -15.81 -12.66
N ARG A 168 -30.91 -16.98 -12.63
CA ARG A 168 -30.30 -18.27 -12.98
C ARG A 168 -29.66 -18.32 -14.38
N PRO A 169 -30.30 -17.84 -15.46
CA PRO A 169 -29.69 -17.91 -16.79
C PRO A 169 -28.39 -17.13 -16.89
N ALA A 170 -28.34 -15.93 -16.29
CA ALA A 170 -27.15 -15.07 -16.28
C ALA A 170 -26.05 -15.64 -15.36
N ALA A 171 -26.41 -16.10 -14.16
CA ALA A 171 -25.50 -16.75 -13.23
C ALA A 171 -24.82 -18.00 -13.83
N GLU A 172 -25.59 -18.84 -14.55
CA GLU A 172 -25.04 -20.01 -15.26
C GLU A 172 -24.09 -19.61 -16.40
N ALA A 173 -24.40 -18.54 -17.13
CA ALA A 173 -23.53 -18.03 -18.20
C ALA A 173 -22.21 -17.50 -17.61
N GLU A 174 -22.27 -16.73 -16.53
CA GLU A 174 -21.10 -16.20 -15.83
C GLU A 174 -20.25 -17.33 -15.21
N ALA A 175 -20.87 -18.30 -14.55
CA ALA A 175 -20.17 -19.48 -14.01
C ALA A 175 -19.47 -20.30 -15.12
N ARG A 176 -20.11 -20.45 -16.29
CA ARG A 176 -19.46 -21.08 -17.45
C ARG A 176 -18.27 -20.28 -17.93
N ALA A 177 -18.40 -18.95 -18.05
CA ALA A 177 -17.31 -18.06 -18.45
C ALA A 177 -16.12 -18.14 -17.47
N GLN A 178 -16.38 -18.14 -16.16
CA GLN A 178 -15.34 -18.28 -15.13
C GLN A 178 -14.65 -19.65 -15.19
N ARG A 179 -15.37 -20.74 -15.49
CA ARG A 179 -14.75 -22.08 -15.67
C ARG A 179 -13.93 -22.20 -16.96
N THR A 180 -14.24 -21.41 -17.99
CA THR A 180 -13.46 -21.36 -19.23
C THR A 180 -12.18 -20.54 -19.11
N LEU A 181 -12.03 -19.74 -18.04
CA LEU A 181 -10.74 -19.25 -17.58
C LEU A 181 -10.00 -20.42 -16.92
N ALA A 182 -9.22 -21.17 -17.70
CA ALA A 182 -8.40 -22.26 -17.15
C ALA A 182 -7.55 -21.76 -15.97
N PRO A 183 -7.32 -22.57 -14.91
CA PRO A 183 -6.42 -22.19 -13.84
C PRO A 183 -5.03 -21.93 -14.44
N LEU A 184 -4.56 -20.68 -14.31
CA LEU A 184 -3.20 -20.27 -14.67
C LEU A 184 -2.14 -20.83 -13.71
N GLU A 185 -2.52 -21.67 -12.74
CA GLU A 185 -1.54 -22.31 -11.88
C GLU A 185 -0.89 -23.50 -12.60
N PRO A 186 0.43 -23.45 -12.84
CA PRO A 186 1.15 -24.60 -13.37
C PRO A 186 0.97 -25.78 -12.41
N SER A 187 0.70 -26.95 -12.98
CA SER A 187 0.69 -28.20 -12.23
C SER A 187 2.00 -28.41 -11.48
N ALA A 188 2.01 -29.21 -10.41
CA ALA A 188 3.23 -29.50 -9.64
C ALA A 188 4.48 -29.84 -10.50
N PRO A 189 4.40 -30.67 -11.56
CA PRO A 189 5.55 -30.89 -12.43
C PRO A 189 5.94 -29.67 -13.26
N GLU A 190 4.98 -28.87 -13.73
CA GLU A 190 5.27 -27.61 -14.44
C GLU A 190 5.91 -26.57 -13.51
N ARG A 191 5.45 -26.49 -12.25
CA ARG A 191 6.05 -25.65 -11.21
C ARG A 191 7.49 -26.05 -10.94
N ALA A 192 7.79 -27.35 -10.81
CA ALA A 192 9.16 -27.82 -10.62
C ALA A 192 10.09 -27.46 -11.81
N VAL A 193 9.57 -27.53 -13.04
CA VAL A 193 10.33 -27.09 -14.24
C VAL A 193 10.59 -25.59 -14.22
N LEU A 194 9.59 -24.78 -13.84
CA LEU A 194 9.72 -23.33 -13.72
C LEU A 194 10.70 -22.93 -12.60
N GLU A 195 10.63 -23.58 -11.45
CA GLU A 195 11.56 -23.40 -10.32
C GLU A 195 12.99 -23.74 -10.73
N GLN A 196 13.20 -24.88 -11.40
CA GLN A 196 14.52 -25.25 -11.92
C GLN A 196 15.05 -24.23 -12.93
N ALA A 197 14.21 -23.79 -13.88
CA ALA A 197 14.61 -22.79 -14.87
C ALA A 197 14.96 -21.44 -14.22
N LEU A 198 14.24 -21.05 -13.17
CA LEU A 198 14.53 -19.83 -12.40
C LEU A 198 15.86 -19.97 -11.64
N ASP A 199 16.11 -21.11 -11.00
CA ASP A 199 17.37 -21.39 -10.31
C ASP A 199 18.57 -21.34 -11.26
N GLU A 200 18.45 -21.92 -12.46
CA GLU A 200 19.47 -21.85 -13.49
C GLU A 200 19.76 -20.40 -13.92
N ARG A 201 18.70 -19.61 -14.14
CA ARG A 201 18.83 -18.17 -14.46
C ARG A 201 19.47 -17.39 -13.32
N LEU A 202 19.15 -17.69 -12.07
CA LEU A 202 19.74 -17.06 -10.89
C LEU A 202 21.23 -17.42 -10.76
N GLN A 203 21.61 -18.66 -11.02
CA GLN A 203 23.02 -19.07 -11.06
C GLN A 203 23.80 -18.37 -12.19
N VAL A 204 23.17 -18.16 -13.34
CA VAL A 204 23.77 -17.35 -14.42
C VAL A 204 23.91 -15.89 -13.99
N ALA A 205 22.92 -15.32 -13.32
CA ALA A 205 22.95 -13.95 -12.81
C ALA A 205 24.05 -13.75 -11.75
N ARG A 206 24.16 -14.66 -10.78
CA ARG A 206 25.23 -14.68 -9.74
C ARG A 206 26.62 -14.69 -10.37
N ARG A 207 26.83 -15.48 -11.42
CA ARG A 207 28.11 -15.54 -12.15
C ARG A 207 28.42 -14.27 -12.94
N ARG A 208 27.42 -13.47 -13.31
CA ARG A 208 27.63 -12.23 -14.06
C ARG A 208 28.05 -11.09 -13.15
N ASN A 209 27.20 -10.73 -12.18
CA ASN A 209 27.45 -9.69 -11.18
C ASN A 209 26.20 -9.49 -10.27
N PRO A 210 26.36 -8.82 -9.11
CA PRO A 210 25.23 -8.51 -8.23
C PRO A 210 24.08 -7.73 -8.90
N ARG A 211 24.39 -6.82 -9.84
CA ARG A 211 23.36 -6.08 -10.57
C ARG A 211 22.49 -6.98 -11.47
N ALA A 212 23.05 -8.07 -12.02
CA ALA A 212 22.30 -9.04 -12.78
C ALA A 212 21.32 -9.83 -11.90
N VAL A 213 21.71 -10.16 -10.66
CA VAL A 213 20.82 -10.78 -9.66
C VAL A 213 19.69 -9.82 -9.30
N MET A 214 20.01 -8.55 -9.03
CA MET A 214 19.04 -7.50 -8.76
C MET A 214 18.00 -7.36 -9.89
N ASN A 215 18.46 -7.31 -11.15
CA ASN A 215 17.58 -7.16 -12.31
C ASN A 215 16.68 -8.37 -12.54
N LEU A 216 17.21 -9.58 -12.34
CA LEU A 216 16.41 -10.80 -12.42
C LEU A 216 15.36 -10.83 -11.31
N ALA A 217 15.74 -10.49 -10.08
CA ALA A 217 14.82 -10.43 -8.95
C ALA A 217 13.67 -9.45 -9.19
N ALA A 218 13.98 -8.29 -9.75
CA ALA A 218 12.98 -7.28 -10.10
C ALA A 218 12.06 -7.70 -11.25
N ALA A 219 12.59 -8.37 -12.29
CA ALA A 219 11.82 -8.82 -13.43
C ALA A 219 10.84 -9.96 -13.08
N GLU A 220 11.26 -10.86 -12.18
CA GLU A 220 10.48 -12.04 -11.79
C GLU A 220 9.69 -11.83 -10.49
N GLY A 221 9.83 -10.66 -9.84
CA GLY A 221 9.13 -10.33 -8.58
C GLY A 221 9.45 -11.28 -7.42
N MET A 222 10.66 -11.87 -7.40
CA MET A 222 11.00 -12.97 -6.51
C MET A 222 11.64 -12.54 -5.19
N GLN A 223 11.39 -13.32 -4.15
CA GLN A 223 12.15 -13.34 -2.90
C GLN A 223 13.55 -13.93 -3.16
N LEU A 224 14.57 -13.43 -2.45
CA LEU A 224 15.96 -13.86 -2.58
C LEU A 224 16.43 -14.63 -1.35
N SER A 225 17.48 -15.43 -1.50
CA SER A 225 18.10 -16.10 -0.35
C SER A 225 18.77 -15.07 0.56
N PRO A 226 18.90 -15.35 1.88
CA PRO A 226 19.62 -14.49 2.81
C PRO A 226 21.03 -14.09 2.34
N GLU A 227 21.75 -15.02 1.72
CA GLU A 227 23.09 -14.80 1.16
C GLU A 227 23.06 -13.85 -0.04
N ASP A 228 22.08 -13.99 -0.94
CA ASP A 228 21.92 -13.06 -2.06
C ASP A 228 21.55 -11.66 -1.55
N VAL A 229 20.69 -11.55 -0.52
CA VAL A 229 20.36 -10.26 0.11
C VAL A 229 21.61 -9.61 0.71
N ALA A 230 22.41 -10.35 1.49
CA ALA A 230 23.66 -9.84 2.06
C ALA A 230 24.66 -9.43 0.97
N MET A 231 24.79 -10.21 -0.11
CA MET A 231 25.61 -9.89 -1.28
C MET A 231 25.12 -8.59 -1.96
N LEU A 232 23.82 -8.42 -2.15
CA LEU A 232 23.26 -7.21 -2.75
C LEU A 232 23.47 -5.97 -1.87
N LEU A 233 23.34 -6.09 -0.54
CA LEU A 233 23.63 -5.00 0.39
C LEU A 233 25.12 -4.61 0.38
N ALA A 234 26.02 -5.59 0.30
CA ALA A 234 27.44 -5.33 0.14
C ALA A 234 27.76 -4.64 -1.20
N ALA A 235 27.09 -5.09 -2.27
CA ALA A 235 27.20 -4.46 -3.59
C ALA A 235 26.58 -3.05 -3.62
N GLU A 236 25.53 -2.79 -2.85
CA GLU A 236 24.98 -1.44 -2.69
C GLU A 236 26.01 -0.51 -2.06
N PHE A 237 26.58 -0.90 -0.91
CA PHE A 237 27.57 -0.11 -0.18
C PHE A 237 28.74 0.30 -1.08
N THR A 238 29.30 -0.69 -1.80
CA THR A 238 30.44 -0.51 -2.69
C THR A 238 30.10 0.10 -4.04
N GLY A 239 28.82 0.33 -4.34
CA GLY A 239 28.33 0.85 -5.62
C GLY A 239 28.31 -0.16 -6.78
N GLY A 240 28.53 -1.45 -6.50
CA GLY A 240 28.39 -2.55 -7.46
C GLY A 240 26.97 -2.76 -8.01
N LEU A 241 25.93 -2.22 -7.37
CA LEU A 241 24.57 -2.17 -7.91
C LEU A 241 24.34 -0.98 -8.86
N GLY A 242 25.23 0.00 -8.84
CA GLY A 242 25.02 1.31 -9.43
C GLY A 242 25.19 2.41 -8.39
N PRO A 243 25.10 3.66 -8.82
CA PRO A 243 25.49 4.76 -7.97
C PRO A 243 24.37 5.22 -7.02
N GLY A 244 23.13 4.72 -7.17
CA GLY A 244 22.02 4.92 -6.22
C GLY A 244 21.95 3.88 -5.09
N MET A 245 20.88 3.95 -4.30
CA MET A 245 20.48 2.96 -3.29
C MET A 245 19.19 2.25 -3.70
N VAL A 246 19.05 1.01 -3.28
CA VAL A 246 17.83 0.22 -3.39
C VAL A 246 16.81 0.76 -2.40
N SER A 247 15.57 0.98 -2.85
CA SER A 247 14.48 1.42 -1.99
C SER A 247 14.16 0.37 -0.91
N SER A 248 13.78 0.82 0.29
CA SER A 248 13.43 -0.07 1.40
C SER A 248 12.28 -1.04 1.05
N ARG A 249 11.34 -0.63 0.18
CA ARG A 249 10.29 -1.53 -0.37
C ARG A 249 10.89 -2.64 -1.21
N ARG A 250 11.85 -2.34 -2.10
CA ARG A 250 12.52 -3.34 -2.92
C ARG A 250 13.36 -4.29 -2.05
N LEU A 251 14.09 -3.76 -1.06
CA LEU A 251 14.81 -4.58 -0.08
C LEU A 251 13.86 -5.48 0.72
N SER A 252 12.72 -4.94 1.18
CA SER A 252 11.68 -5.73 1.85
C SER A 252 11.12 -6.83 0.95
N SER A 253 10.94 -6.56 -0.35
CA SER A 253 10.45 -7.57 -1.30
C SER A 253 11.46 -8.70 -1.52
N TRP A 254 12.76 -8.40 -1.51
CA TRP A 254 13.81 -9.41 -1.59
C TRP A 254 13.87 -10.28 -0.34
N ILE A 255 13.69 -9.68 0.84
CA ILE A 255 13.63 -10.43 2.09
C ILE A 255 12.37 -11.31 2.10
N GLY A 256 11.23 -10.76 1.67
CA GLY A 256 9.96 -11.46 1.54
C GLY A 256 9.54 -12.10 2.87
N SER A 257 9.31 -13.40 2.84
CA SER A 257 8.96 -14.23 4.01
C SER A 257 10.16 -14.90 4.70
N SER A 258 11.41 -14.57 4.31
CA SER A 258 12.62 -15.16 4.87
C SER A 258 12.71 -14.93 6.38
N ASP A 259 13.21 -15.92 7.13
CA ASP A 259 13.54 -15.73 8.54
C ASP A 259 14.57 -14.60 8.66
N PRO A 260 14.23 -13.49 9.30
CA PRO A 260 15.09 -12.33 9.25
C PRO A 260 16.32 -12.50 10.17
N GLN A 261 16.38 -13.51 11.06
CA GLN A 261 17.65 -13.92 11.69
C GLN A 261 18.62 -14.59 10.71
N ALA A 262 18.14 -15.28 9.69
CA ALA A 262 19.00 -15.85 8.65
C ALA A 262 19.69 -14.76 7.82
N VAL A 263 18.99 -13.65 7.55
CA VAL A 263 19.55 -12.47 6.85
C VAL A 263 20.62 -11.79 7.71
N VAL A 264 20.38 -11.61 9.01
CA VAL A 264 21.39 -11.06 9.95
C VAL A 264 22.64 -11.93 9.96
N LYS A 265 22.48 -13.25 10.08
CA LYS A 265 23.60 -14.20 10.07
C LYS A 265 24.39 -14.15 8.76
N ALA A 266 23.73 -13.99 7.62
CA ALA A 266 24.41 -13.81 6.33
C ALA A 266 25.21 -12.49 6.29
N ILE A 267 24.65 -11.41 6.87
CA ILE A 267 25.32 -10.11 6.98
C ILE A 267 26.53 -10.15 7.92
N GLU A 268 26.47 -10.92 9.02
CA GLU A 268 27.59 -11.08 9.96
C GLU A 268 28.87 -11.63 9.31
N GLY A 269 28.73 -12.37 8.20
CA GLY A 269 29.85 -12.86 7.40
C GLY A 269 30.52 -11.83 6.50
N LEU A 270 29.99 -10.60 6.41
CA LEU A 270 30.56 -9.52 5.59
C LEU A 270 31.75 -8.83 6.28
N PRO A 271 32.66 -8.19 5.52
CA PRO A 271 33.73 -7.38 6.08
C PRO A 271 33.21 -6.23 6.97
N ALA A 272 34.04 -5.81 7.92
CA ALA A 272 33.76 -4.62 8.74
C ALA A 272 33.54 -3.38 7.85
N GLY A 273 32.67 -2.47 8.29
CA GLY A 273 32.12 -1.36 7.54
C GLY A 273 30.94 -1.77 6.66
N VAL A 274 31.12 -2.79 5.81
CA VAL A 274 30.07 -3.32 4.93
C VAL A 274 28.97 -3.99 5.75
N ARG A 275 29.37 -4.79 6.75
CA ARG A 275 28.45 -5.43 7.70
C ARG A 275 27.60 -4.39 8.43
N GLU A 276 28.24 -3.36 8.99
CA GLU A 276 27.56 -2.31 9.76
C GLU A 276 26.61 -1.50 8.87
N TYR A 277 27.01 -1.18 7.64
CA TYR A 277 26.11 -0.60 6.64
C TYR A 277 24.92 -1.51 6.36
N ALA A 278 25.14 -2.82 6.14
CA ALA A 278 24.06 -3.76 5.85
C ALA A 278 23.10 -3.94 7.04
N LEU A 279 23.61 -3.95 8.29
CA LEU A 279 22.79 -3.96 9.50
C LEU A 279 21.97 -2.68 9.63
N LEU A 280 22.56 -1.53 9.31
CA LEU A 280 21.88 -0.24 9.28
C LEU A 280 20.79 -0.18 8.19
N ARG A 281 21.03 -0.78 7.01
CA ARG A 281 19.99 -0.91 5.97
C ARG A 281 18.85 -1.82 6.41
N LEU A 282 19.19 -2.93 7.07
CA LEU A 282 18.20 -3.91 7.53
C LEU A 282 17.33 -3.34 8.68
N SER A 283 17.89 -2.51 9.55
CA SER A 283 17.16 -1.87 10.64
C SER A 283 16.03 -0.98 10.13
N GLY A 284 16.30 -0.18 9.09
CA GLY A 284 15.29 0.66 8.45
C GLY A 284 14.15 -0.09 7.75
N VAL A 285 14.29 -1.40 7.49
CA VAL A 285 13.24 -2.24 6.90
C VAL A 285 12.44 -3.00 7.95
N ARG A 286 13.10 -3.47 9.02
CA ARG A 286 12.47 -4.37 10.01
C ARG A 286 11.64 -3.64 11.06
N GLY A 287 11.90 -2.37 11.34
CA GLY A 287 11.17 -1.61 12.37
C GLY A 287 11.31 -2.18 13.78
N ASP A 288 12.27 -3.08 14.01
CA ASP A 288 12.59 -3.59 15.35
C ASP A 288 13.21 -2.44 16.18
N ASP A 289 12.90 -2.36 17.49
CA ASP A 289 13.54 -1.44 18.44
C ASP A 289 15.03 -1.78 18.60
N ILE A 290 15.84 -1.35 17.64
CA ILE A 290 17.29 -1.45 17.71
C ILE A 290 17.79 -0.34 18.62
N ASP A 291 18.59 -0.71 19.62
CA ASP A 291 19.24 0.23 20.52
C ASP A 291 19.94 1.37 19.74
N ALA A 292 19.62 2.61 20.11
CA ALA A 292 20.16 3.80 19.45
C ALA A 292 21.70 3.86 19.55
N GLY A 293 22.28 3.31 20.63
CA GLY A 293 23.72 3.16 20.80
C GLY A 293 24.35 2.21 19.79
N ALA A 294 23.71 1.06 19.54
CA ALA A 294 24.14 0.11 18.50
C ALA A 294 24.09 0.75 17.10
N ARG A 295 23.02 1.49 16.80
CA ARG A 295 22.87 2.21 15.52
C ARG A 295 23.98 3.24 15.31
N GLN A 296 24.25 4.07 16.32
CA GLN A 296 25.34 5.04 16.26
C GLN A 296 26.70 4.35 16.07
N GLY A 297 26.93 3.23 16.76
CA GLY A 297 28.13 2.42 16.61
C GLY A 297 28.33 1.89 15.19
N TRP A 298 27.25 1.46 14.52
CA TRP A 298 27.29 1.04 13.13
C TRP A 298 27.61 2.19 12.17
N ILE A 299 26.98 3.36 12.36
CA ILE A 299 27.27 4.56 11.54
C ILE A 299 28.75 4.94 11.64
N VAL A 300 29.27 5.05 12.87
CA VAL A 300 30.68 5.41 13.10
C VAL A 300 31.62 4.38 12.46
N THR A 301 31.31 3.10 12.60
CA THR A 301 32.14 2.02 12.04
C THR A 301 32.09 1.99 10.51
N ALA A 302 30.91 2.18 9.91
CA ALA A 302 30.77 2.28 8.46
C ALA A 302 31.52 3.50 7.90
N MET A 303 31.37 4.68 8.53
CA MET A 303 32.10 5.89 8.17
C MET A 303 33.62 5.75 8.35
N ALA A 304 34.08 5.03 9.39
CA ALA A 304 35.50 4.80 9.63
C ALA A 304 36.18 3.92 8.57
N THR A 305 35.41 3.23 7.71
CA THR A 305 35.95 2.46 6.58
C THR A 305 36.12 3.27 5.29
N LEU A 306 35.83 4.57 5.35
CA LEU A 306 36.02 5.51 4.24
C LEU A 306 37.48 5.99 4.21
N ASP A 307 38.39 5.12 3.76
CA ASP A 307 39.83 5.41 3.71
C ASP A 307 40.24 5.97 2.33
N GLY A 308 39.80 7.19 2.00
CA GLY A 308 40.31 7.87 0.80
C GLY A 308 39.51 9.07 0.31
N GLU A 309 40.05 9.72 -0.70
CA GLU A 309 39.39 10.79 -1.47
C GLU A 309 38.94 10.24 -2.84
N GLY A 310 37.79 10.69 -3.33
CA GLY A 310 37.33 10.44 -4.68
C GLY A 310 35.95 9.79 -4.81
N PRO A 311 35.51 9.51 -6.05
CA PRO A 311 34.11 9.24 -6.36
C PRO A 311 33.51 8.03 -5.66
N GLN A 312 34.31 6.99 -5.44
CA GLN A 312 33.86 5.76 -4.78
C GLN A 312 33.68 5.93 -3.27
N GLU A 313 34.55 6.71 -2.62
CA GLU A 313 34.45 6.97 -1.18
C GLU A 313 33.32 7.94 -0.88
N ALA A 314 33.16 9.00 -1.68
CA ALA A 314 31.98 9.86 -1.60
C ALA A 314 30.68 9.10 -1.93
N ALA A 315 30.72 8.09 -2.81
CA ALA A 315 29.59 7.20 -3.06
C ALA A 315 29.20 6.38 -1.82
N LYS A 316 30.16 5.88 -1.04
CA LYS A 316 29.88 5.18 0.21
C LYS A 316 29.41 6.16 1.30
N ALA A 317 30.06 7.32 1.40
CA ALA A 317 29.77 8.34 2.40
C ALA A 317 28.32 8.84 2.31
N TRP A 318 27.84 9.15 1.10
CA TRP A 318 26.45 9.61 0.96
C TRP A 318 25.45 8.52 1.33
N ARG A 319 25.73 7.25 1.02
CA ARG A 319 24.84 6.14 1.40
C ARG A 319 24.78 5.95 2.90
N VAL A 320 25.91 6.05 3.61
CA VAL A 320 25.90 5.94 5.08
C VAL A 320 25.13 7.11 5.68
N ALA A 321 25.38 8.34 5.22
CA ALA A 321 24.66 9.53 5.68
C ALA A 321 23.14 9.45 5.39
N ALA A 322 22.76 8.95 4.20
CA ALA A 322 21.37 8.73 3.77
C ALA A 322 20.70 7.48 4.36
N VAL A 323 21.37 6.73 5.23
CA VAL A 323 20.71 5.71 6.08
C VAL A 323 20.76 6.14 7.57
N ALA A 324 21.51 7.20 7.88
CA ALA A 324 21.66 7.77 9.21
C ALA A 324 20.69 8.92 9.52
N GLY A 325 19.90 9.40 8.55
CA GLY A 325 19.07 10.59 8.66
C GLY A 325 19.80 11.89 8.38
N ASP A 326 21.08 11.84 7.99
CA ASP A 326 21.87 13.03 7.69
C ASP A 326 21.73 13.41 6.21
N LEU A 327 20.57 13.96 5.86
CA LEU A 327 20.28 14.39 4.49
C LEU A 327 21.25 15.47 3.99
N SER A 328 21.73 16.34 4.90
CA SER A 328 22.69 17.39 4.57
C SER A 328 24.07 16.81 4.25
N GLY A 329 24.54 15.85 5.05
CA GLY A 329 25.76 15.10 4.79
C GLY A 329 25.68 14.25 3.52
N ALA A 330 24.53 13.62 3.27
CA ALA A 330 24.27 12.86 2.05
C ALA A 330 24.31 13.75 0.80
N GLU A 331 23.64 14.90 0.82
CA GLU A 331 23.70 15.88 -0.26
C GLU A 331 25.14 16.36 -0.45
N PHE A 332 25.86 16.74 0.60
CA PHE A 332 27.23 17.21 0.50
C PHE A 332 28.14 16.18 -0.19
N ALA A 333 28.05 14.91 0.21
CA ALA A 333 28.82 13.83 -0.40
C ALA A 333 28.42 13.57 -1.87
N LEU A 334 27.12 13.60 -2.19
CA LEU A 334 26.60 13.47 -3.56
C LEU A 334 27.04 14.62 -4.47
N THR A 335 26.94 15.85 -3.97
CA THR A 335 27.23 17.07 -4.75
C THR A 335 28.71 17.18 -5.08
N THR A 336 29.59 16.73 -4.19
CA THR A 336 31.04 16.67 -4.45
C THR A 336 31.33 15.81 -5.69
N ASN A 337 30.73 14.61 -5.77
CA ASN A 337 30.89 13.72 -6.92
C ASN A 337 30.29 14.26 -8.22
N LEU A 338 29.11 14.86 -8.14
CA LEU A 338 28.38 15.30 -9.31
C LEU A 338 28.97 16.57 -9.93
N ARG A 339 29.55 17.47 -9.12
CA ARG A 339 30.18 18.70 -9.61
C ARG A 339 31.42 18.42 -10.45
N ASP A 340 32.18 17.38 -10.11
CA ASP A 340 33.36 16.95 -10.87
C ASP A 340 33.01 16.41 -12.27
N LEU A 341 31.74 16.05 -12.51
CA LEU A 341 31.25 15.58 -13.80
C LEU A 341 30.82 16.73 -14.73
N ILE A 342 30.79 17.98 -14.26
CA ILE A 342 30.43 19.13 -15.08
C ILE A 342 31.59 19.43 -16.03
N PRO A 343 31.39 19.40 -17.36
CA PRO A 343 32.44 19.75 -18.31
C PRO A 343 32.95 21.18 -18.05
N PRO A 344 34.27 21.44 -18.12
CA PRO A 344 34.78 22.79 -18.04
C PRO A 344 34.22 23.62 -19.20
N VAL A 345 33.79 24.85 -18.92
CA VAL A 345 33.31 25.77 -19.96
C VAL A 345 34.49 26.05 -20.90
N GLU A 346 34.36 25.70 -22.19
CA GLU A 346 35.39 26.04 -23.17
C GLU A 346 35.58 27.56 -23.20
N PRO A 347 36.81 28.07 -23.05
CA PRO A 347 37.05 29.50 -23.16
C PRO A 347 36.68 29.94 -24.57
N THR A 348 35.72 30.85 -24.67
CA THR A 348 35.35 31.48 -25.93
C THR A 348 36.61 32.05 -26.57
N PRO A 349 36.90 31.78 -27.86
CA PRO A 349 38.13 32.23 -28.49
C PRO A 349 38.30 33.73 -28.29
N ALA A 350 39.43 34.11 -27.69
CA ALA A 350 39.75 35.47 -27.29
C ALA A 350 39.71 36.40 -28.51
N GLY A 351 38.65 37.20 -28.62
CA GLY A 351 38.47 38.00 -29.82
C GLY A 351 37.23 38.86 -29.92
N THR A 352 36.71 39.43 -28.82
CA THR A 352 36.08 40.76 -28.78
C THR A 352 35.76 41.09 -27.33
N GLY A 353 36.27 42.22 -26.85
CA GLY A 353 36.20 42.61 -25.46
C GLY A 353 34.77 42.82 -24.96
N GLU A 354 34.30 41.86 -24.17
CA GLU A 354 33.41 42.09 -23.04
C GLU A 354 33.77 41.03 -22.01
N VAL A 355 34.31 41.46 -20.86
CA VAL A 355 34.50 40.57 -19.72
C VAL A 355 33.10 40.13 -19.29
N PRO A 356 32.73 38.84 -19.37
CA PRO A 356 31.42 38.42 -18.90
C PRO A 356 31.43 38.56 -17.38
N LYS A 357 30.60 39.48 -16.86
CA LYS A 357 30.29 39.56 -15.43
C LYS A 357 29.69 38.21 -15.01
N PRO A 358 30.26 37.49 -14.03
CA PRO A 358 29.61 36.31 -13.48
C PRO A 358 28.65 36.79 -12.38
N MET A 359 27.50 37.38 -12.73
CA MET A 359 26.41 37.59 -11.76
C MET A 359 25.05 37.60 -12.46
N GLY A 360 24.21 36.61 -12.11
CA GLY A 360 22.76 36.58 -12.36
C GLY A 360 22.30 35.41 -13.24
N THR A 361 21.50 34.49 -12.66
CA THR A 361 20.64 33.49 -13.33
C THR A 361 21.29 32.47 -14.28
N GLY A 362 22.42 31.88 -13.89
CA GLY A 362 22.90 30.65 -14.53
C GLY A 362 22.02 29.46 -14.12
N SER A 363 21.74 28.54 -15.05
CA SER A 363 21.03 27.29 -14.74
C SER A 363 21.65 26.59 -13.53
N PRO A 364 20.84 26.15 -12.53
CA PRO A 364 21.33 25.43 -11.35
C PRO A 364 22.39 24.39 -11.70
N TRP A 365 23.45 24.29 -10.90
CA TRP A 365 24.60 23.43 -11.23
C TRP A 365 24.19 21.95 -11.45
N ALA A 366 23.17 21.47 -10.73
CA ALA A 366 22.66 20.11 -10.88
C ALA A 366 22.08 19.86 -12.29
N LEU A 367 21.51 20.89 -12.92
CA LEU A 367 21.04 20.85 -14.31
C LEU A 367 22.16 21.00 -15.34
N ARG A 368 23.42 21.18 -14.92
CA ARG A 368 24.59 21.21 -15.82
C ARG A 368 25.36 19.89 -15.87
N VAL A 369 24.98 18.92 -15.03
CA VAL A 369 25.61 17.60 -15.02
C VAL A 369 25.10 16.79 -16.23
N PRO A 370 25.99 16.21 -17.05
CA PRO A 370 25.59 15.36 -18.16
C PRO A 370 24.97 14.07 -17.64
N VAL A 371 23.91 13.58 -18.30
CA VAL A 371 23.24 12.33 -17.91
C VAL A 371 23.84 11.15 -18.67
N ASP A 372 24.49 10.26 -17.93
CA ASP A 372 25.06 9.01 -18.45
C ASP A 372 24.84 7.86 -17.44
N ARG A 373 25.42 6.68 -17.71
CA ARG A 373 25.31 5.52 -16.81
C ARG A 373 25.80 5.76 -15.38
N ARG A 374 26.70 6.73 -15.18
CA ARG A 374 27.32 7.05 -13.88
C ARG A 374 26.54 8.12 -13.12
N SER A 375 25.95 9.09 -13.83
CA SER A 375 25.23 10.21 -13.19
C SER A 375 23.72 10.01 -13.08
N PHE A 376 23.11 9.13 -13.90
CA PHE A 376 21.65 8.97 -13.95
C PHE A 376 21.01 8.70 -12.58
N ASP A 377 21.40 7.63 -11.88
CA ASP A 377 20.78 7.30 -10.58
C ASP A 377 21.16 8.31 -9.47
N LEU A 378 22.33 8.96 -9.59
CA LEU A 378 22.77 9.99 -8.64
C LEU A 378 21.94 11.27 -8.75
N LEU A 379 21.63 11.69 -9.98
CA LEU A 379 20.83 12.90 -10.21
C LEU A 379 19.37 12.69 -9.80
N LEU A 380 18.81 11.48 -9.99
CA LEU A 380 17.50 11.14 -9.42
C LEU A 380 17.52 11.13 -7.89
N THR A 381 18.59 10.62 -7.27
CA THR A 381 18.76 10.67 -5.82
C THR A 381 18.88 12.11 -5.31
N LEU A 382 19.67 12.94 -5.99
CA LEU A 382 19.79 14.36 -5.69
C LEU A 382 18.44 15.07 -5.78
N ALA A 383 17.62 14.76 -6.81
CA ALA A 383 16.29 15.34 -6.91
C ALA A 383 15.40 15.00 -5.70
N ARG A 384 15.46 13.75 -5.21
CA ARG A 384 14.72 13.35 -3.99
C ARG A 384 15.18 14.15 -2.77
N LEU A 385 16.49 14.38 -2.61
CA LEU A 385 17.02 15.20 -1.51
C LEU A 385 16.61 16.67 -1.63
N LEU A 386 16.61 17.22 -2.84
CA LEU A 386 16.17 18.60 -3.10
C LEU A 386 14.70 18.80 -2.72
N GLU A 387 13.84 17.85 -3.07
CA GLU A 387 12.42 17.86 -2.69
C GLU A 387 12.22 17.82 -1.18
N LEU A 388 12.96 16.95 -0.46
CA LEU A 388 12.92 16.88 1.01
C LEU A 388 13.37 18.17 1.68
N ARG A 389 14.21 18.97 1.00
CA ARG A 389 14.66 20.29 1.49
C ARG A 389 13.69 21.43 1.12
N GLY A 390 12.53 21.11 0.53
CA GLY A 390 11.55 22.09 0.08
C GLY A 390 11.87 22.74 -1.28
N ASP A 391 12.82 22.21 -2.04
CA ASP A 391 13.16 22.66 -3.40
C ASP A 391 12.51 21.75 -4.47
N ALA A 392 11.20 21.54 -4.32
CA ALA A 392 10.43 20.58 -5.12
C ALA A 392 10.37 20.95 -6.62
N ALA A 393 10.36 22.24 -6.96
CA ALA A 393 10.38 22.69 -8.36
C ALA A 393 11.70 22.34 -9.07
N LEU A 394 12.84 22.53 -8.40
CA LEU A 394 14.13 22.12 -8.95
C LEU A 394 14.24 20.59 -9.00
N ALA A 395 13.72 19.89 -7.99
CA ALA A 395 13.68 18.43 -7.97
C ALA A 395 12.90 17.87 -9.16
N LEU A 396 11.69 18.37 -9.43
CA LEU A 396 10.89 17.97 -10.59
C LEU A 396 11.61 18.24 -11.91
N THR A 397 12.19 19.44 -12.05
CA THR A 397 12.96 19.84 -13.24
C THR A 397 14.14 18.89 -13.48
N LEU A 398 14.88 18.55 -12.42
CA LEU A 398 16.01 17.64 -12.48
C LEU A 398 15.56 16.21 -12.85
N ARG A 399 14.49 15.68 -12.24
CA ARG A 399 13.95 14.35 -12.59
C ARG A 399 13.59 14.25 -14.07
N ARG A 400 12.83 15.23 -14.57
CA ARG A 400 12.42 15.27 -15.98
C ARG A 400 13.63 15.31 -16.90
N LYS A 401 14.59 16.20 -16.65
CA LYS A 401 15.84 16.27 -17.43
C LYS A 401 16.56 14.91 -17.44
N VAL A 402 16.74 14.30 -16.27
CA VAL A 402 17.47 13.03 -16.14
C VAL A 402 16.79 11.90 -16.90
N ILE A 403 15.46 11.83 -16.85
CA ILE A 403 14.70 10.81 -17.56
C ILE A 403 14.76 11.03 -19.08
N VAL A 404 14.58 12.27 -19.56
CA VAL A 404 14.68 12.61 -20.99
C VAL A 404 16.08 12.29 -21.53
N GLU A 405 17.13 12.86 -20.93
CA GLU A 405 18.49 12.66 -21.42
C GLU A 405 18.94 11.20 -21.25
N GLY A 406 18.48 10.52 -20.19
CA GLY A 406 18.74 9.08 -20.02
C GLY A 406 18.09 8.24 -21.11
N TYR A 407 16.87 8.60 -21.53
CA TYR A 407 16.18 7.95 -22.66
C TYR A 407 16.95 8.19 -23.97
N GLU A 408 17.32 9.44 -24.25
CA GLU A 408 18.10 9.82 -25.43
C GLU A 408 19.47 9.13 -25.48
N ALA A 409 20.10 8.92 -24.32
CA ALA A 409 21.34 8.17 -24.17
C ALA A 409 21.17 6.64 -24.26
N GLY A 410 19.94 6.14 -24.45
CA GLY A 410 19.65 4.71 -24.58
C GLY A 410 19.89 3.90 -23.30
N LEU A 411 19.68 4.50 -22.12
CA LEU A 411 19.86 3.82 -20.85
C LEU A 411 18.69 2.86 -20.59
N ALA A 412 18.99 1.56 -20.51
CA ALA A 412 17.98 0.50 -20.37
C ALA A 412 17.11 0.63 -19.10
N GLN A 413 17.60 1.29 -18.06
CA GLN A 413 16.90 1.43 -16.77
C GLN A 413 15.86 2.58 -16.73
N VAL A 414 15.77 3.43 -17.75
CA VAL A 414 14.98 4.68 -17.70
C VAL A 414 13.50 4.42 -17.47
N ALA A 415 12.89 3.49 -18.21
CA ALA A 415 11.46 3.21 -18.09
C ALA A 415 11.08 2.72 -16.68
N ALA A 416 11.90 1.82 -16.11
CA ALA A 416 11.70 1.32 -14.76
C ALA A 416 11.89 2.41 -13.69
N ALA A 417 12.90 3.26 -13.85
CA ALA A 417 13.16 4.37 -12.94
C ALA A 417 12.05 5.43 -12.98
N ALA A 418 11.56 5.77 -14.17
CA ALA A 418 10.44 6.70 -14.31
C ALA A 418 9.16 6.15 -13.70
N ALA A 419 8.82 4.87 -13.93
CA ALA A 419 7.67 4.24 -13.27
C ALA A 419 7.80 4.25 -11.74
N GLU A 420 9.01 4.07 -11.20
CA GLU A 420 9.28 4.17 -9.76
C GLU A 420 9.09 5.60 -9.24
N GLU A 421 9.60 6.62 -9.94
CA GLU A 421 9.40 8.03 -9.58
C GLU A 421 7.93 8.47 -9.67
N VAL A 422 7.21 8.05 -10.71
CA VAL A 422 5.76 8.29 -10.87
C VAL A 422 5.01 7.72 -9.68
N ARG A 423 5.21 6.44 -9.35
CA ARG A 423 4.55 5.80 -8.20
C ARG A 423 4.90 6.51 -6.90
N ARG A 424 6.14 6.96 -6.75
CA ARG A 424 6.57 7.71 -5.57
C ARG A 424 5.78 9.02 -5.45
N GLN A 425 5.67 9.80 -6.52
CA GLN A 425 4.90 11.05 -6.49
C GLN A 425 3.42 10.82 -6.21
N LEU A 426 2.81 9.77 -6.77
CA LEU A 426 1.44 9.38 -6.44
C LEU A 426 1.28 9.02 -4.96
N VAL A 427 2.24 8.31 -4.37
CA VAL A 427 2.22 7.98 -2.93
C VAL A 427 2.39 9.20 -2.04
N LEU A 428 3.03 10.27 -2.53
CA LEU A 428 3.21 11.53 -1.81
C LEU A 428 2.05 12.51 -2.00
N GLY A 429 0.97 12.12 -2.69
CA GLY A 429 -0.13 13.03 -3.00
C GLY A 429 0.27 14.12 -3.99
N HIS A 430 1.16 13.80 -4.93
CA HIS A 430 1.66 14.73 -5.96
C HIS A 430 1.31 14.25 -7.38
N PRO A 431 0.01 14.16 -7.71
CA PRO A 431 -0.47 13.59 -8.97
C PRO A 431 -0.03 14.36 -10.22
N LEU A 432 0.05 15.69 -10.18
CA LEU A 432 0.54 16.51 -11.31
C LEU A 432 2.04 16.34 -11.52
N GLN A 433 2.84 16.28 -10.44
CA GLN A 433 4.25 15.91 -10.56
C GLN A 433 4.43 14.50 -11.13
N ALA A 434 3.59 13.54 -10.74
CA ALA A 434 3.61 12.19 -11.31
C ALA A 434 3.33 12.20 -12.82
N LEU A 435 2.29 12.93 -13.26
CA LEU A 435 1.99 13.09 -14.69
C LEU A 435 3.14 13.76 -15.45
N ALA A 436 3.71 14.82 -14.87
CA ALA A 436 4.83 15.53 -15.44
C ALA A 436 6.08 14.63 -15.61
N ILE A 437 6.26 13.61 -14.77
CA ILE A 437 7.32 12.61 -14.92
C ILE A 437 6.92 11.53 -15.94
N ALA A 438 5.66 11.08 -15.93
CA ALA A 438 5.17 10.07 -16.86
C ALA A 438 5.26 10.52 -18.32
N GLU A 439 4.95 11.79 -18.59
CA GLU A 439 4.94 12.41 -19.93
C GLU A 439 6.28 12.31 -20.65
N VAL A 440 7.40 12.39 -19.91
CA VAL A 440 8.73 12.44 -20.52
C VAL A 440 9.26 11.06 -20.94
N VAL A 441 8.53 9.97 -20.62
CA VAL A 441 8.87 8.62 -21.07
C VAL A 441 7.95 8.18 -22.20
N PRO A 442 8.49 7.92 -23.40
CA PRO A 442 7.70 7.33 -24.48
C PRO A 442 7.19 5.94 -24.06
N GLY A 443 5.86 5.77 -24.00
CA GLY A 443 5.25 4.50 -23.63
C GLY A 443 3.85 4.64 -23.02
N PRO A 444 3.29 3.53 -22.51
CA PRO A 444 1.94 3.50 -21.94
C PRO A 444 1.83 4.20 -20.58
N LEU A 445 2.96 4.52 -19.93
CA LEU A 445 3.00 5.05 -18.56
C LEU A 445 2.15 6.31 -18.38
N THR A 446 2.12 7.21 -19.38
CA THR A 446 1.28 8.40 -19.34
C THR A 446 -0.21 8.04 -19.34
N GLU A 447 -0.62 7.11 -20.20
CA GLU A 447 -2.03 6.67 -20.30
C GLU A 447 -2.45 5.85 -19.06
N GLU A 448 -1.53 5.11 -18.44
CA GLU A 448 -1.78 4.37 -17.19
C GLU A 448 -2.00 5.31 -15.98
N VAL A 449 -1.30 6.44 -15.95
CA VAL A 449 -1.31 7.38 -14.81
C VAL A 449 -2.41 8.42 -14.95
N LEU A 450 -2.80 8.77 -16.19
CA LEU A 450 -3.76 9.82 -16.47
C LEU A 450 -5.10 9.68 -15.73
N PRO A 451 -5.74 8.49 -15.63
CA PRO A 451 -6.97 8.32 -14.86
C PRO A 451 -6.77 8.61 -13.37
N VAL A 452 -5.66 8.16 -12.79
CA VAL A 452 -5.36 8.39 -11.36
C VAL A 452 -5.23 9.88 -11.07
N VAL A 453 -4.52 10.61 -11.93
CA VAL A 453 -4.28 12.05 -11.79
C VAL A 453 -5.56 12.86 -12.00
N ALA A 454 -6.37 12.48 -12.99
CA ALA A 454 -7.66 13.11 -13.21
C ALA A 454 -8.61 12.90 -12.02
N SER A 455 -8.67 11.69 -11.44
CA SER A 455 -9.47 11.40 -10.24
C SER A 455 -9.04 12.27 -9.08
N ALA A 456 -7.74 12.33 -8.80
CA ALA A 456 -7.20 13.14 -7.72
C ALA A 456 -7.56 14.62 -7.90
N ARG A 457 -7.47 15.17 -9.12
CA ARG A 457 -7.82 16.58 -9.39
C ARG A 457 -9.30 16.87 -9.21
N GLU A 458 -10.20 16.03 -9.72
CA GLU A 458 -11.63 16.23 -9.53
C GLU A 458 -12.01 16.17 -8.04
N LEU A 459 -11.37 15.27 -7.28
CA LEU A 459 -11.55 15.18 -5.84
C LEU A 459 -11.03 16.43 -5.12
N MET A 460 -9.86 16.95 -5.47
CA MET A 460 -9.33 18.20 -4.90
C MET A 460 -10.23 19.41 -5.20
N ARG A 461 -10.74 19.51 -6.44
CA ARG A 461 -11.71 20.58 -6.80
C ARG A 461 -13.01 20.44 -6.03
N ALA A 462 -13.55 19.22 -5.92
CA ALA A 462 -14.76 18.95 -5.15
C ALA A 462 -14.59 19.27 -3.66
N ALA A 463 -13.38 19.08 -3.12
CA ALA A 463 -13.02 19.44 -1.75
C ALA A 463 -12.89 20.95 -1.51
N GLY A 464 -13.06 21.79 -2.54
CA GLY A 464 -12.91 23.24 -2.42
C GLY A 464 -11.49 23.68 -2.07
N VAL A 465 -10.50 22.81 -2.27
CA VAL A 465 -9.08 23.18 -2.23
C VAL A 465 -8.89 24.17 -3.38
N ALA A 466 -8.88 25.45 -3.05
CA ALA A 466 -8.69 26.51 -4.03
C ALA A 466 -7.39 26.26 -4.80
N ASP A 467 -7.33 26.66 -6.08
CA ASP A 467 -6.10 26.59 -6.91
C ASP A 467 -4.88 27.27 -6.23
N ASP A 468 -5.15 28.16 -5.27
CA ASP A 468 -4.18 28.88 -4.44
C ASP A 468 -3.54 28.02 -3.32
N GLY A 469 -4.14 26.87 -2.99
CA GLY A 469 -3.66 25.87 -2.03
C GLY A 469 -3.09 24.59 -2.66
N ASP A 470 -3.10 24.50 -3.99
CA ASP A 470 -2.54 23.37 -4.74
C ASP A 470 -0.99 23.46 -4.74
N ALA A 471 -0.38 22.92 -3.68
CA ALA A 471 1.08 22.86 -3.54
C ALA A 471 1.72 22.09 -4.72
N ASP A 472 1.07 21.02 -5.18
CA ASP A 472 1.53 20.21 -6.29
C ASP A 472 1.47 21.00 -7.62
N GLY A 473 0.34 21.61 -7.91
CA GLY A 473 0.18 22.50 -9.07
C GLY A 473 1.12 23.69 -9.04
N THR A 474 1.41 24.26 -7.86
CA THR A 474 2.39 25.35 -7.70
C THR A 474 3.80 24.90 -8.06
N VAL A 475 4.22 23.72 -7.60
CA VAL A 475 5.53 23.14 -7.96
C VAL A 475 5.62 22.92 -9.48
N VAL A 476 4.58 22.36 -10.08
CA VAL A 476 4.55 22.11 -11.53
C VAL A 476 4.52 23.41 -12.33
N ARG A 477 3.77 24.43 -11.90
CA ARG A 477 3.76 25.77 -12.52
C ARG A 477 5.13 26.43 -12.45
N GLN A 478 5.81 26.34 -11.31
CA GLN A 478 7.17 26.88 -11.15
C GLN A 478 8.19 26.17 -12.03
N ALA A 479 8.08 24.84 -12.18
CA ALA A 479 9.04 24.04 -12.94
C ALA A 479 8.80 24.09 -14.46
N LEU A 480 7.53 24.07 -14.91
CA LEU A 480 7.16 23.84 -16.31
C LEU A 480 6.37 24.99 -16.95
N GLY A 481 5.85 25.92 -16.13
CA GLY A 481 5.08 27.07 -16.58
C GLY A 481 3.64 26.75 -17.01
N GLU A 482 2.86 27.81 -17.22
CA GLU A 482 1.44 27.75 -17.60
C GLU A 482 1.19 27.05 -18.94
N SER A 483 2.17 27.05 -19.85
CA SER A 483 2.03 26.36 -21.14
C SER A 483 1.87 24.85 -21.00
N TRP A 484 2.45 24.27 -19.94
CA TRP A 484 2.27 22.84 -19.65
C TRP A 484 0.82 22.54 -19.25
N PHE A 485 0.25 23.36 -18.35
CA PHE A 485 -1.15 23.25 -17.94
C PHE A 485 -2.10 23.46 -19.12
N ALA A 486 -1.85 24.47 -19.96
CA ALA A 486 -2.67 24.70 -21.16
C ALA A 486 -2.74 23.48 -22.10
N GLY A 487 -1.67 22.65 -22.15
CA GLY A 487 -1.65 21.42 -22.92
C GLY A 487 -2.35 20.23 -22.23
N TRP A 488 -2.29 20.17 -20.90
CA TRP A 488 -2.79 19.04 -20.11
C TRP A 488 -4.21 19.23 -19.58
N ASP A 489 -4.63 20.45 -19.28
CA ASP A 489 -5.96 20.74 -18.73
C ASP A 489 -7.10 20.20 -19.61
N PRO A 490 -7.07 20.31 -20.97
CA PRO A 490 -8.09 19.68 -21.80
C PRO A 490 -8.10 18.15 -21.70
N ARG A 491 -6.93 17.52 -21.57
CA ARG A 491 -6.80 16.06 -21.47
C ARG A 491 -7.20 15.55 -20.09
N LEU A 492 -6.85 16.29 -19.04
CA LEU A 492 -7.25 16.02 -17.66
C LEU A 492 -8.73 16.27 -17.45
N ALA A 493 -9.29 17.32 -18.05
CA ALA A 493 -10.74 17.55 -18.07
C ALA A 493 -11.47 16.46 -18.85
N GLY A 494 -10.92 16.01 -19.99
CA GLY A 494 -11.47 14.88 -20.75
C GLY A 494 -11.40 13.55 -20.00
N ALA A 495 -10.27 13.26 -19.35
CA ALA A 495 -10.12 12.08 -18.49
C ALA A 495 -11.02 12.17 -17.23
N GLY A 496 -11.15 13.37 -16.66
CA GLY A 496 -12.07 13.70 -15.57
C GLY A 496 -13.53 13.55 -15.97
N GLN A 497 -13.89 13.87 -17.21
CA GLN A 497 -15.22 13.57 -17.78
C GLN A 497 -15.45 12.07 -17.97
N GLY A 498 -14.41 11.29 -18.26
CA GLY A 498 -14.45 9.82 -18.23
C GLY A 498 -14.49 9.22 -16.82
N LEU A 499 -14.14 10.02 -15.81
CA LEU A 499 -14.30 9.74 -14.38
C LEU A 499 -15.54 10.40 -13.78
N SER A 500 -16.29 11.14 -14.59
CA SER A 500 -17.71 11.32 -14.30
C SER A 500 -18.22 9.90 -14.13
N LEU A 501 -18.69 9.61 -12.93
CA LEU A 501 -19.48 8.41 -12.68
C LEU A 501 -20.78 8.42 -13.51
N SER A 502 -20.98 9.40 -14.41
CA SER A 502 -21.60 9.15 -15.72
C SER A 502 -20.70 8.26 -16.57
N LEU A 503 -20.70 6.97 -16.26
CA LEU A 503 -20.23 5.97 -17.18
C LEU A 503 -20.89 6.17 -18.56
N GLY A 504 -20.11 6.61 -19.56
CA GLY A 504 -20.70 6.85 -20.86
C GLY A 504 -19.75 7.37 -21.93
N SER A 505 -19.25 6.45 -22.77
CA SER A 505 -19.37 6.58 -24.24
C SER A 505 -18.86 5.31 -24.93
N GLY A 506 -19.58 4.21 -24.74
CA GLY A 506 -19.23 2.94 -25.37
C GLY A 506 -20.32 1.88 -25.28
N ASP A 507 -21.56 2.22 -25.65
CA ASP A 507 -22.62 1.26 -26.03
C ASP A 507 -22.90 0.09 -25.07
N ARG A 508 -22.55 0.22 -23.78
CA ARG A 508 -22.81 -0.77 -22.71
C ARG A 508 -23.19 -0.07 -21.41
N SER A 509 -24.49 -0.10 -21.10
CA SER A 509 -25.11 -0.41 -19.79
C SER A 509 -24.46 0.02 -18.46
N ASP A 510 -23.67 1.08 -18.38
CA ASP A 510 -22.90 1.37 -17.16
C ASP A 510 -23.54 2.38 -16.18
N ASP A 511 -24.85 2.57 -16.09
CA ASP A 511 -25.50 3.35 -15.00
C ASP A 511 -25.56 2.60 -13.64
N ARG A 512 -24.57 1.76 -13.31
CA ARG A 512 -24.70 0.73 -12.26
C ARG A 512 -24.36 1.18 -10.84
N CYS A 513 -23.47 2.16 -10.69
CA CYS A 513 -23.16 2.80 -9.41
C CYS A 513 -23.61 4.27 -9.42
N PRO A 514 -24.15 4.82 -8.31
CA PRO A 514 -24.58 6.22 -8.26
C PRO A 514 -23.41 7.18 -8.41
N ALA A 515 -23.61 8.25 -9.18
CA ALA A 515 -22.60 9.28 -9.40
C ALA A 515 -22.19 10.02 -8.11
N LEU A 516 -20.96 10.51 -8.04
CA LEU A 516 -20.39 11.16 -6.84
C LEU A 516 -21.25 12.34 -6.34
N GLU A 517 -21.87 13.07 -7.26
CA GLU A 517 -22.81 14.16 -6.98
C GLU A 517 -23.95 13.71 -6.05
N HIS A 518 -24.45 12.48 -6.25
CA HIS A 518 -25.49 11.88 -5.39
C HIS A 518 -25.00 11.56 -3.98
N TRP A 519 -23.69 11.44 -3.76
CA TRP A 519 -23.11 11.15 -2.44
C TRP A 519 -22.93 12.43 -1.62
N ILE A 520 -22.62 13.56 -2.28
CA ILE A 520 -22.30 14.83 -1.64
C ILE A 520 -23.57 15.57 -1.21
N ASP A 521 -24.60 15.60 -2.06
CA ASP A 521 -25.89 16.23 -1.75
C ASP A 521 -27.07 15.32 -2.13
N PRO A 522 -27.37 14.30 -1.30
CA PRO A 522 -28.38 13.32 -1.63
C PRO A 522 -29.79 13.93 -1.48
N GLY A 523 -30.38 14.35 -2.59
CA GLY A 523 -31.83 14.53 -2.68
C GLY A 523 -32.57 13.21 -2.40
N PRO A 524 -33.90 13.22 -2.18
CA PRO A 524 -34.67 12.00 -1.88
C PRO A 524 -34.46 10.87 -2.91
N GLU A 525 -34.38 11.22 -4.20
CA GLU A 525 -34.14 10.27 -5.29
C GLU A 525 -32.71 9.70 -5.26
N SER A 526 -31.72 10.51 -4.86
CA SER A 526 -30.32 10.10 -4.70
C SER A 526 -30.13 9.16 -3.51
N VAL A 527 -30.87 9.38 -2.40
CA VAL A 527 -30.88 8.47 -1.23
C VAL A 527 -31.35 7.07 -1.64
N ASP A 528 -32.42 7.00 -2.43
CA ASP A 528 -32.97 5.72 -2.87
C ASP A 528 -32.03 5.03 -3.87
N ALA A 529 -31.37 5.78 -4.75
CA ALA A 529 -30.36 5.26 -5.67
C ALA A 529 -29.11 4.71 -4.93
N LEU A 530 -28.63 5.41 -3.90
CA LEU A 530 -27.52 4.95 -3.05
C LEU A 530 -27.88 3.65 -2.32
N LYS A 531 -29.03 3.62 -1.64
CA LYS A 531 -29.52 2.40 -0.97
C LYS A 531 -29.72 1.25 -1.95
N ALA A 532 -30.22 1.56 -3.15
CA ALA A 532 -30.42 0.61 -4.21
C ALA A 532 -29.12 -0.07 -4.68
N ALA A 533 -28.01 0.66 -4.67
CA ALA A 533 -26.68 0.15 -4.97
C ALA A 533 -25.99 -0.52 -3.76
N GLY A 534 -26.66 -0.60 -2.62
CA GLY A 534 -26.12 -1.21 -1.40
C GLY A 534 -25.24 -0.27 -0.56
N LEU A 535 -25.31 1.04 -0.81
CA LEU A 535 -24.54 2.04 -0.08
C LEU A 535 -25.36 2.61 1.08
N ASP A 536 -24.69 2.94 2.19
CA ASP A 536 -25.26 3.74 3.28
C ASP A 536 -25.08 5.24 2.95
N PRO A 537 -26.16 5.99 2.66
CA PRO A 537 -26.07 7.39 2.27
C PRO A 537 -25.50 8.29 3.38
N GLN A 538 -25.76 7.95 4.65
CA GLN A 538 -25.29 8.75 5.78
C GLN A 538 -23.80 8.54 5.99
N ARG A 539 -23.32 7.28 5.95
CA ARG A 539 -21.89 6.98 6.05
C ARG A 539 -21.12 7.49 4.85
N ALA A 540 -21.64 7.29 3.62
CA ALA A 540 -21.05 7.83 2.40
C ALA A 540 -20.82 9.34 2.52
N ARG A 541 -21.85 10.08 2.94
CA ARG A 541 -21.75 11.52 3.20
C ARG A 541 -20.76 11.84 4.31
N ALA A 542 -20.83 11.17 5.46
CA ALA A 542 -19.94 11.43 6.59
C ALA A 542 -18.47 11.16 6.25
N GLY A 543 -18.18 10.11 5.47
CA GLY A 543 -16.84 9.80 4.99
C GLY A 543 -16.29 10.85 4.04
N LEU A 544 -17.13 11.34 3.11
CA LEU A 544 -16.77 12.45 2.23
C LEU A 544 -16.60 13.76 3.01
N GLU A 545 -17.50 14.09 3.94
CA GLU A 545 -17.39 15.28 4.79
C GLU A 545 -16.11 15.24 5.65
N ALA A 546 -15.75 14.08 6.22
CA ALA A 546 -14.51 13.91 6.97
C ALA A 546 -13.27 14.05 6.07
N ALA A 547 -13.30 13.47 4.87
CA ALA A 547 -12.25 13.65 3.88
C ALA A 547 -12.11 15.11 3.44
N PHE A 548 -13.21 15.85 3.28
CA PHE A 548 -13.18 17.27 2.96
C PHE A 548 -12.70 18.14 4.13
N ALA A 549 -13.04 17.77 5.37
CA ALA A 549 -12.65 18.51 6.57
C ALA A 549 -11.16 18.34 6.92
N GLY A 550 -10.54 17.23 6.55
CA GLY A 550 -9.16 16.92 6.93
C GLY A 550 -8.58 15.74 6.17
N LEU A 551 -8.47 15.83 4.84
CA LEU A 551 -7.73 14.86 4.02
C LEU A 551 -6.30 14.73 4.58
N GLY A 552 -5.87 13.50 4.84
CA GLY A 552 -4.59 13.17 5.49
C GLY A 552 -4.76 12.73 6.94
N THR A 553 -5.85 13.10 7.60
CA THR A 553 -6.03 12.79 9.02
C THR A 553 -6.42 11.32 9.28
N PRO A 554 -6.02 10.73 10.42
CA PRO A 554 -6.51 9.42 10.86
C PRO A 554 -8.04 9.34 10.91
N GLU A 555 -8.70 10.44 11.28
CA GLU A 555 -10.16 10.55 11.35
C GLU A 555 -10.80 10.46 9.96
N ALA A 556 -10.24 11.15 8.96
CA ALA A 556 -10.69 11.04 7.57
C ALA A 556 -10.47 9.63 7.02
N ALA A 557 -9.31 9.02 7.29
CA ALA A 557 -9.03 7.65 6.88
C ALA A 557 -9.99 6.64 7.52
N ALA A 558 -10.28 6.78 8.82
CA ALA A 558 -11.24 5.93 9.53
C ALA A 558 -12.66 6.10 8.99
N ALA A 559 -13.09 7.33 8.71
CA ALA A 559 -14.40 7.62 8.15
C ALA A 559 -14.56 7.03 6.75
N LEU A 560 -13.57 7.22 5.87
CA LEU A 560 -13.53 6.65 4.52
C LEU A 560 -13.49 5.12 4.54
N ALA A 561 -12.69 4.51 5.41
CA ALA A 561 -12.69 3.06 5.61
C ALA A 561 -14.10 2.58 6.02
N GLY A 562 -14.75 3.30 6.94
CA GLY A 562 -16.13 3.02 7.35
C GLY A 562 -17.17 3.12 6.23
N VAL A 563 -16.91 3.87 5.16
CA VAL A 563 -17.76 3.89 3.95
C VAL A 563 -17.62 2.59 3.18
N ILE A 564 -16.40 2.16 2.90
CA ILE A 564 -16.13 0.88 2.21
C ILE A 564 -16.70 -0.27 3.03
N GLU A 565 -16.46 -0.29 4.33
CA GLU A 565 -16.91 -1.36 5.21
C GLU A 565 -18.45 -1.46 5.32
N SER A 566 -19.17 -0.38 5.00
CA SER A 566 -20.64 -0.33 4.97
C SER A 566 -21.25 -0.70 3.63
N ASP A 567 -20.49 -0.62 2.52
CA ASP A 567 -20.95 -0.97 1.18
C ASP A 567 -21.30 -2.47 1.09
N LEU A 568 -22.58 -2.79 0.95
CA LEU A 568 -23.09 -4.16 0.99
C LEU A 568 -22.47 -5.07 -0.08
N ALA A 569 -22.23 -4.53 -1.28
CA ALA A 569 -21.64 -5.25 -2.39
C ALA A 569 -20.12 -5.02 -2.49
N LEU A 570 -19.55 -4.14 -1.66
CA LEU A 570 -18.13 -3.73 -1.67
C LEU A 570 -17.65 -3.31 -3.08
N SER A 571 -18.55 -2.72 -3.87
CA SER A 571 -18.36 -2.54 -5.32
C SER A 571 -18.40 -1.08 -5.75
N CYS A 572 -19.27 -0.26 -5.17
CA CYS A 572 -19.47 1.13 -5.62
C CYS A 572 -18.65 2.15 -4.83
N SER A 573 -18.26 1.83 -3.59
CA SER A 573 -17.41 2.69 -2.76
C SER A 573 -15.94 2.68 -3.17
N GLY A 574 -15.42 1.55 -3.64
CA GLY A 574 -14.01 1.39 -4.01
C GLY A 574 -13.48 2.49 -4.95
N PRO A 575 -14.09 2.71 -6.12
CA PRO A 575 -13.62 3.69 -7.10
C PRO A 575 -13.54 5.14 -6.60
N VAL A 576 -14.37 5.50 -5.62
CA VAL A 576 -14.43 6.85 -5.04
C VAL A 576 -13.54 6.96 -3.81
N VAL A 577 -13.63 5.98 -2.92
CA VAL A 577 -13.08 6.05 -1.57
C VAL A 577 -11.65 5.56 -1.51
N VAL A 578 -11.23 4.60 -2.33
CA VAL A 578 -9.85 4.08 -2.32
C VAL A 578 -8.83 5.15 -2.72
N PRO A 579 -9.05 5.96 -3.78
CA PRO A 579 -8.15 7.08 -4.08
C PRO A 579 -8.07 8.08 -2.92
N LEU A 580 -9.20 8.41 -2.30
CA LEU A 580 -9.26 9.30 -1.13
C LEU A 580 -8.57 8.71 0.10
N LEU A 581 -8.64 7.39 0.30
CA LEU A 581 -7.92 6.69 1.36
C LEU A 581 -6.42 6.72 1.13
N PHE A 582 -5.94 6.62 -0.11
CA PHE A 582 -4.51 6.74 -0.38
C PHE A 582 -3.97 8.13 -0.04
N GLU A 583 -4.74 9.18 -0.33
CA GLU A 583 -4.42 10.55 0.08
C GLU A 583 -4.63 10.77 1.59
N ALA A 584 -5.67 10.18 2.20
CA ALA A 584 -5.94 10.32 3.63
C ALA A 584 -4.99 9.52 4.51
N LEU A 585 -4.47 8.41 4.00
CA LEU A 585 -3.38 7.67 4.62
C LEU A 585 -2.04 8.33 4.33
N ALA A 586 -1.96 9.38 3.50
CA ALA A 586 -0.71 10.05 3.20
C ALA A 586 -0.09 10.64 4.46
N ASP A 587 -0.79 11.26 5.42
CA ASP A 587 -0.12 11.74 6.65
C ASP A 587 0.27 10.61 7.62
N GLY A 588 -0.50 9.53 7.70
CA GLY A 588 -0.13 8.35 8.50
C GLY A 588 1.04 7.55 7.90
N THR A 589 1.07 7.50 6.57
CA THR A 589 2.16 6.92 5.78
C THR A 589 3.34 7.88 5.69
N LEU A 590 3.14 9.20 5.80
CA LEU A 590 4.15 10.25 5.97
C LEU A 590 4.67 10.24 7.40
N ALA A 591 3.90 9.93 8.43
CA ALA A 591 4.45 9.70 9.76
C ALA A 591 5.37 8.47 9.77
N THR A 592 5.00 7.41 9.04
CA THR A 592 5.86 6.22 8.87
C THR A 592 6.93 6.37 7.78
N LEU A 593 6.77 7.26 6.79
CA LEU A 593 7.77 7.57 5.76
C LEU A 593 8.76 8.60 6.29
N ASP A 594 8.32 9.62 7.02
CA ASP A 594 9.14 10.57 7.77
C ASP A 594 9.86 9.87 8.90
N GLU A 595 9.25 8.99 9.70
CA GLU A 595 10.05 8.17 10.64
C GLU A 595 11.03 7.26 9.88
N ARG A 596 10.72 6.79 8.67
CA ARG A 596 11.64 5.98 7.84
C ARG A 596 12.58 6.79 6.92
N LEU A 597 12.44 8.11 6.87
CA LEU A 597 13.28 9.10 6.17
C LEU A 597 14.08 9.98 7.15
N ILE A 598 13.71 9.93 8.42
CA ILE A 598 14.46 10.38 9.59
C ILE A 598 15.27 9.19 10.15
N GLN A 599 14.79 7.95 9.94
CA GLN A 599 15.55 6.72 10.14
C GLN A 599 16.12 6.09 8.84
N ALA A 600 15.95 6.71 7.68
CA ALA A 600 16.95 6.64 6.61
C ALA A 600 17.70 7.96 6.68
#